data_AF-A0A930SE68-F1
#
_entry.id   AF-A0A930SE68-F1
#
_cell.length_a   1.000
_cell.length_b   1.000
_cell.length_c   1.000
_cell.angle_alpha   90.00
_cell.angle_beta   90.00
_cell.angle_gamma   90.00
#
_symmetry.space_group_name_H-M   'P 1'
#
loop_
_entity.id
_entity.type
_entity.pdbx_description
1 polymer ?
#
loop_
_entity_poly.entity_id
_entity_poly.type
_entity_poly.pdbx_seq_one_letter_code
_entity_poly.pdbx_strand_id
1 'polypeptide(L)' 'DGFVCQGKIDPKVIEMMYKMFPPGSAHGQSPERDALHKAAETHPDEQDFANAKEFTKSVLAKLQA' A
#
# COMPACT_ATOMS: atom_id res chain seq x y z
N ASP A 1 9.72 -12.12 5.97
CA ASP A 1 9.58 -10.67 5.70
C ASP A 1 9.56 -10.42 4.22
N GLY A 2 8.41 -10.01 3.69
CA GLY A 2 8.25 -9.60 2.30
C GLY A 2 8.10 -8.08 2.23
N PHE A 3 8.63 -7.47 1.18
CA PHE A 3 8.40 -6.07 0.87
C PHE A 3 7.27 -5.94 -0.16
N VAL A 4 6.36 -4.99 0.07
CA VAL A 4 5.34 -4.59 -0.91
C VAL A 4 5.55 -3.10 -1.17
N CYS A 5 5.86 -2.76 -2.41
CA CYS A 5 5.93 -1.38 -2.88
C CYS A 5 4.51 -0.81 -2.84
N GLN A 6 4.31 0.30 -2.13
CA GLN A 6 2.99 0.94 -2.11
C GLN A 6 2.74 1.62 -3.46
N GLY A 7 1.46 1.80 -3.77
CA GLY A 7 1.05 2.43 -5.00
C GLY A 7 -0.31 3.07 -4.89
N LYS A 8 -0.61 3.89 -5.88
CA LYS A 8 -1.91 4.54 -6.01
C LYS A 8 -3.04 3.50 -6.07
N ILE A 9 -4.08 3.75 -5.29
CA ILE A 9 -5.27 2.90 -5.23
C ILE A 9 -6.25 3.37 -6.30
N ASP A 10 -6.79 2.43 -7.09
CA ASP A 10 -7.84 2.75 -8.06
C ASP A 10 -9.09 3.27 -7.32
N PRO A 11 -9.60 4.48 -7.64
CA PRO A 11 -10.80 5.02 -7.02
C PRO A 11 -12.01 4.09 -7.07
N LYS A 12 -12.14 3.26 -8.12
CA LYS A 12 -13.23 2.27 -8.24
C LYS A 12 -13.13 1.16 -7.21
N VAL A 13 -11.91 0.79 -6.81
CA VAL A 13 -11.70 -0.18 -5.73
C VAL A 13 -12.12 0.43 -4.39
N ILE A 14 -11.77 1.69 -4.13
CA ILE A 14 -12.21 2.40 -2.92
C ILE A 14 -13.74 2.45 -2.85
N GLU A 15 -14.38 2.85 -3.95
CA GLU A 15 -15.84 2.90 -4.06
C GLU A 15 -16.48 1.52 -3.82
N MET A 16 -15.94 0.47 -4.43
CA MET A 16 -16.41 -0.90 -4.24
C MET A 16 -16.28 -1.35 -2.77
N MET A 17 -15.16 -1.06 -2.11
CA MET A 17 -14.95 -1.38 -0.70
C MET A 17 -15.96 -0.66 0.18
N TYR A 18 -16.18 0.63 -0.02
CA TYR A 18 -17.14 1.41 0.79
C TYR A 18 -18.59 0.98 0.59
N LYS A 19 -18.95 0.46 -0.59
CA LYS A 19 -20.28 -0.15 -0.82
C LYS A 19 -20.44 -1.52 -0.17
N MET A 20 -19.37 -2.32 -0.14
CA MET A 20 -19.41 -3.70 0.35
C MET A 20 -19.31 -3.77 1.88
N PHE A 21 -18.56 -2.86 2.50
CA PHE A 21 -18.23 -2.93 3.91
C PHE A 21 -18.87 -1.77 4.69
N PRO A 22 -19.59 -2.06 5.80
CA PRO A 22 -20.25 -1.02 6.58
C PRO A 22 -19.22 -0.14 7.31
N PRO A 23 -19.56 1.13 7.61
CA PRO A 23 -18.74 2.00 8.45
C PRO A 23 -18.40 1.34 9.79
N GLY A 24 -17.16 1.52 10.25
CA GLY A 24 -16.65 0.89 11.49
C GLY A 24 -16.08 -0.52 11.32
N SER A 25 -16.19 -1.13 10.13
CA SER A 25 -15.43 -2.33 9.78
C SER A 25 -14.01 -1.98 9.31
N ALA A 26 -13.11 -2.97 9.27
CA ALA A 26 -11.72 -2.78 8.85
C ALA A 26 -11.56 -2.20 7.42
N HIS A 27 -12.55 -2.43 6.55
CA HIS A 27 -12.57 -2.00 5.14
C HIS A 27 -13.69 -1.01 4.81
N GLY A 28 -14.51 -0.64 5.80
CA GLY A 28 -15.56 0.35 5.64
C GLY A 28 -15.01 1.77 5.61
N GLN A 29 -15.85 2.72 5.18
CA GLN A 29 -15.47 4.13 5.14
C GLN A 29 -15.24 4.70 6.55
N SER A 30 -14.14 5.42 6.71
CA SER A 30 -13.84 6.20 7.91
C SER A 30 -12.92 7.40 7.61
N PRO A 31 -12.91 8.40 8.53
CA PRO A 31 -11.88 9.40 8.72
C PRO A 31 -10.50 9.10 8.15
N GLU A 32 -9.98 8.07 8.79
CA GLU A 32 -8.62 7.57 8.70
C GLU A 32 -8.39 6.87 7.37
N ARG A 33 -9.37 6.11 6.86
CA ARG A 33 -9.28 5.46 5.55
C ARG A 33 -9.26 6.48 4.42
N ASP A 34 -10.08 7.52 4.50
CA ASP A 34 -10.07 8.60 3.51
C ASP A 34 -8.71 9.32 3.48
N ALA A 35 -8.11 9.56 4.66
CA ALA A 35 -6.78 10.15 4.75
C ALA A 35 -5.69 9.22 4.16
N LEU A 36 -5.73 7.92 4.45
CA LEU A 36 -4.79 6.94 3.91
C LEU A 36 -4.92 6.78 2.39
N HIS A 37 -6.13 6.74 1.85
CA HIS A 37 -6.36 6.67 0.41
C HIS A 37 -5.86 7.92 -0.32
N LYS A 38 -6.01 9.10 0.30
CA LYS A 38 -5.46 10.34 -0.24
C LYS A 38 -3.93 10.34 -0.21
N ALA A 39 -3.31 9.87 0.88
CA ALA A 39 -1.87 9.73 0.95
C ALA A 39 -1.34 8.75 -0.11
N ALA A 40 -2.06 7.65 -0.38
CA ALA A 40 -1.71 6.68 -1.41
C ALA A 40 -1.54 7.29 -2.81
N GLU A 41 -2.09 8.48 -3.10
CA GLU A 41 -1.90 9.18 -4.37
C GLU A 41 -0.45 9.59 -4.65
N THR A 42 0.37 9.73 -3.60
CA THR A 42 1.79 10.07 -3.73
C THR A 42 2.68 8.85 -3.94
N HIS A 43 2.14 7.64 -3.79
CA HIS A 43 2.88 6.39 -3.90
C HIS A 43 2.81 5.79 -5.33
N PRO A 44 3.85 5.08 -5.79
CA PRO A 44 5.12 4.84 -5.10
C PRO A 44 5.96 6.12 -4.97
N ASP A 45 6.51 6.35 -3.78
CA ASP A 45 7.33 7.51 -3.46
C ASP A 45 8.84 7.16 -3.41
N GLU A 46 9.67 8.14 -3.04
CA GLU A 46 11.12 7.92 -2.93
C GLU A 46 11.49 6.84 -1.90
N GLN A 47 10.72 6.73 -0.81
CA GLN A 47 10.94 5.74 0.22
C GLN A 47 10.55 4.34 -0.26
N ASP A 48 9.45 4.20 -1.00
CA ASP A 48 9.10 2.95 -1.67
C ASP A 48 10.22 2.47 -2.60
N PHE A 49 10.79 3.37 -3.40
CA PHE A 49 11.90 3.04 -4.28
C PHE A 49 13.18 2.66 -3.51
N ALA A 50 13.47 3.34 -2.40
CA ALA A 50 14.61 3.01 -1.55
C ALA A 50 14.44 1.61 -0.92
N ASN A 51 13.27 1.35 -0.35
CA ASN A 51 12.94 0.08 0.29
C ASN A 51 12.94 -1.08 -0.72
N ALA A 52 12.44 -0.85 -1.94
CA ALA A 52 12.48 -1.83 -3.02
C ALA A 52 13.92 -2.25 -3.35
N LYS A 53 14.82 -1.27 -3.50
CA LYS A 53 16.25 -1.53 -3.76
C LYS A 53 16.89 -2.32 -2.65
N GLU A 54 16.62 -1.97 -1.39
CA GLU A 54 17.16 -2.68 -0.23
C GLU A 54 16.64 -4.12 -0.15
N PHE A 55 15.34 -4.31 -0.34
CA PHE A 55 14.74 -5.64 -0.36
C PHE A 55 15.35 -6.52 -1.43
N THR A 56 15.52 -6.02 -2.66
CA THR A 56 16.17 -6.79 -3.74
C THR A 56 17.61 -7.16 -3.40
N LYS A 57 18.40 -6.25 -2.81
CA LYS A 57 19.76 -6.57 -2.35
C LYS A 57 19.76 -7.68 -1.29
N SER A 58 18.84 -7.61 -0.33
CA SER A 58 18.70 -8.62 0.73
C SER A 58 18.33 -9.99 0.17
N VAL A 59 17.40 -10.04 -0.80
CA VAL A 59 17.04 -11.29 -1.49
C VAL A 59 18.24 -11.85 -2.25
N LEU A 60 18.96 -11.03 -3.01
CA LEU A 60 20.13 -11.48 -3.77
C LEU A 60 21.23 -12.05 -2.85
N ALA A 61 21.52 -11.38 -1.74
CA ALA A 61 22.51 -11.85 -0.78
C ALA A 61 22.15 -13.23 -0.20
N LYS A 62 20.86 -13.47 0.08
CA LYS A 62 20.37 -14.77 0.58
C LYS A 62 20.45 -15.88 -0.47
N LEU A 63 20.35 -15.55 -1.76
CA LEU A 63 20.47 -16.53 -2.86
C LEU A 63 21.92 -16.91 -3.15
N GLN A 64 22.89 -16.11 -2.70
CA GLN A 64 24.32 -16.31 -2.91
C GLN A 64 25.03 -16.96 -1.72
N ALA A 65 24.31 -17.19 -0.61
CA ALA A 65 24.78 -17.85 0.60
C ALA A 65 24.47 -19.36 0.56
#